data_AF-A0A3C0J3N5-F1
#
_entry.id   AF-A0A3C0J3N5-F1
#
_cell.length_a   1.000
_cell.length_b   1.000
_cell.length_c   1.000
_cell.angle_alpha   90.00
_cell.angle_beta   90.00
_cell.angle_gamma   90.00
#
_symmetry.space_group_name_H-M   'P 1'
#
loop_
_entity.id
_entity.type
_entity.pdbx_description
1 polymer ?
#
loop_
_entity_poly.entity_id
_entity_poly.type
_entity_poly.pdbx_seq_one_letter_code
_entity_poly.pdbx_strand_id
1 'polypeptide(L)' 'MSETLVVMVRAMIGFFTLLIYTRMLGKQQLSQLTYFDYILGITIGSMAAALTTDLSSTAWPHWV' A
#
# COMPACT_ATOMS: atom_id res chain seq x y z
N MET A 1 -10.47 27.77 0.98
CA MET A 1 -9.55 27.33 -0.09
C MET A 1 -10.15 26.06 -0.70
N SER A 2 -10.26 25.98 -2.02
CA SER A 2 -11.01 24.91 -2.70
C SER A 2 -10.40 23.54 -2.42
N GLU A 3 -11.20 22.61 -1.90
CA GLU A 3 -10.80 21.22 -1.56
C GLU A 3 -10.08 20.53 -2.72
N THR A 4 -10.50 20.80 -3.96
CA THR A 4 -9.88 20.32 -5.19
C THR A 4 -8.39 20.69 -5.28
N LEU A 5 -8.01 21.90 -4.88
CA LEU A 5 -6.64 22.37 -4.93
C LEU A 5 -5.77 21.67 -3.87
N VAL A 6 -6.34 21.42 -2.69
CA VAL A 6 -5.67 20.66 -1.62
C VAL A 6 -5.43 19.21 -2.04
N VAL A 7 -6.42 18.57 -2.65
CA VAL A 7 -6.30 17.20 -3.17
C VAL A 7 -5.24 17.12 -4.27
N MET A 8 -5.24 18.08 -5.21
CA MET A 8 -4.28 18.08 -6.31
C MET A 8 -2.84 18.24 -5.81
N VAL A 9 -2.59 19.15 -4.86
CA VAL A 9 -1.26 19.36 -4.26
C VAL A 9 -0.80 18.11 -3.48
N ARG A 10 -1.68 17.49 -2.69
CA ARG A 10 -1.36 16.24 -1.96
C ARG A 10 -1.04 15.09 -2.90
N ALA A 11 -1.79 14.94 -3.99
CA ALA A 11 -1.54 13.92 -5.00
C ALA A 11 -0.18 14.13 -5.69
N MET A 12 0.16 15.38 -6.03
CA MET A 12 1.45 15.73 -6.63
C MET A 12 2.61 15.44 -5.69
N ILE A 13 2.51 15.84 -4.42
CA ILE A 13 3.53 15.55 -3.40
C ILE A 13 3.68 14.04 -3.21
N GLY A 14 2.57 13.29 -3.09
CA GLY A 14 2.61 11.83 -2.94
C GLY A 14 3.27 11.14 -4.14
N PHE A 15 2.93 11.56 -5.36
CA PHE A 15 3.52 11.05 -6.59
C PHE A 15 5.03 11.27 -6.64
N PHE A 16 5.50 12.51 -6.43
CA PHE A 16 6.94 12.81 -6.48
C PHE A 16 7.71 12.14 -5.33
N THR A 17 7.10 12.04 -4.14
CA THR A 17 7.70 11.33 -3.00
C THR A 17 7.89 9.85 -3.33
N LEU A 18 6.87 9.19 -3.87
CA LEU A 18 6.97 7.80 -4.31
C LEU A 18 7.95 7.61 -5.47
N LEU A 19 7.98 8.54 -6.43
CA LEU A 19 8.93 8.54 -7.55
C LEU A 19 10.38 8.63 -7.05
N ILE A 20 10.66 9.51 -6.09
CA ILE A 20 11.98 9.65 -5.48
C ILE A 20 12.33 8.38 -4.73
N TYR A 21 11.42 7.84 -3.90
CA TYR A 21 11.67 6.60 -3.17
C TYR A 21 11.93 5.43 -4.12
N THR A 22 11.09 5.19 -5.12
CA THR A 22 11.33 4.10 -6.10
C THR A 22 12.64 4.26 -6.85
N ARG A 23 13.06 5.49 -7.15
CA ARG A 23 14.35 5.76 -7.80
C ARG A 23 15.54 5.56 -6.84
N MET A 24 15.39 5.93 -5.57
CA MET A 24 16.42 5.81 -4.51
C MET A 24 16.59 4.37 -4.01
N LEU A 25 15.49 3.64 -3.78
CA LEU A 25 15.55 2.21 -3.42
C LEU A 25 16.30 1.40 -4.49
N GLY A 26 16.29 1.89 -5.73
CA GLY A 26 16.93 1.24 -6.87
C GLY A 26 16.38 -0.16 -7.10
N LYS A 27 16.92 -0.86 -8.11
CA LYS A 27 16.59 -2.28 -8.33
C LYS A 27 17.13 -3.17 -7.21
N GLN A 28 17.98 -2.66 -6.31
CA GLN A 28 18.78 -3.48 -5.41
C GLN A 28 17.95 -4.08 -4.26
N GLN A 29 16.99 -3.34 -3.68
CA GLN A 29 16.13 -3.89 -2.62
C GLN A 29 15.01 -4.79 -3.16
N LEU A 30 14.45 -4.44 -4.33
CA LEU A 30 13.53 -5.33 -5.07
C LEU A 30 14.22 -6.58 -5.65
N SER A 31 15.52 -6.50 -5.96
CA SER A 31 16.31 -7.65 -6.45
C SER A 31 16.77 -8.58 -5.33
N GLN A 32 16.78 -8.11 -4.08
CA GLN A 32 17.08 -8.93 -2.91
C GLN A 32 15.84 -9.64 -2.36
N LEU A 33 14.65 -9.09 -2.59
CA LEU A 33 13.40 -9.83 -2.44
C LEU A 33 13.29 -10.84 -3.58
N THR A 34 12.96 -12.09 -3.26
CA THR A 34 12.62 -13.02 -4.32
C THR A 34 11.31 -12.55 -4.99
N TYR A 35 11.12 -12.88 -6.25
CA TYR A 35 9.82 -12.64 -6.92
C TYR A 35 8.65 -13.23 -6.12
N PHE A 36 8.90 -14.33 -5.42
CA PHE A 36 7.94 -14.98 -4.53
C PHE A 36 7.57 -14.10 -3.32
N ASP A 37 8.55 -13.48 -2.66
CA ASP A 37 8.31 -12.58 -1.52
C ASP A 37 7.50 -11.34 -1.91
N TYR A 38 7.77 -10.78 -3.10
CA TYR A 38 7.01 -9.64 -3.62
C TYR A 38 5.54 -10.00 -3.88
N ILE A 39 5.28 -11.14 -4.52
CA ILE A 39 3.92 -11.63 -4.79
C ILE A 39 3.21 -11.94 -3.48
N LEU A 40 3.87 -12.62 -2.53
CA LEU A 40 3.32 -12.90 -1.20
C LEU A 40 2.95 -11.61 -0.46
N GLY A 41 3.81 -10.59 -0.50
CA GLY A 41 3.53 -9.30 0.12
C GLY A 41 2.27 -8.63 -0.44
N ILE A 42 2.10 -8.64 -1.77
CA ILE A 42 0.88 -8.12 -2.42
C ILE A 42 -0.34 -8.95 -2.02
N THR A 43 -0.24 -10.28 -2.05
CA THR A 43 -1.34 -11.18 -1.71
C THR A 43 -1.79 -11.02 -0.26
N ILE A 44 -0.86 -11.02 0.70
CA ILE A 44 -1.16 -10.81 2.12
C ILE A 44 -1.75 -9.40 2.34
N GLY A 45 -1.20 -8.37 1.69
CA GLY A 45 -1.73 -7.01 1.77
C GLY A 45 -3.18 -6.91 1.26
N SER A 46 -3.49 -7.57 0.15
CA SER A 46 -4.86 -7.64 -0.38
C SER A 46 -5.80 -8.41 0.54
N MET A 47 -5.35 -9.49 1.18
CA MET A 47 -6.13 -10.23 2.17
C MET A 47 -6.40 -9.38 3.42
N ALA A 48 -5.38 -8.68 3.93
CA ALA A 48 -5.51 -7.80 5.08
C ALA A 48 -6.47 -6.63 4.80
N ALA A 49 -6.39 -6.04 3.60
CA ALA A 49 -7.33 -5.02 3.15
C ALA A 49 -8.76 -5.56 3.11
N ALA A 50 -8.97 -6.72 2.47
CA ALA A 50 -10.27 -7.39 2.41
C ALA A 50 -10.84 -7.63 3.82
N LEU A 51 -10.05 -8.24 4.71
CA LEU A 51 -10.43 -8.49 6.11
C LEU A 51 -10.78 -7.22 6.89
N THR A 52 -10.10 -6.11 6.59
CA THR A 52 -10.33 -4.82 7.27
C THR A 52 -11.56 -4.10 6.73
N THR A 53 -11.85 -4.23 5.43
CA THR A 53 -12.99 -3.60 4.77
C THR A 53 -14.27 -4.41 4.87
N ASP A 54 -14.17 -5.70 5.21
CA ASP A 54 -15.32 -6.58 5.38
C ASP A 54 -15.97 -6.38 6.76
N LEU A 55 -16.65 -5.24 6.91
CA LEU A 55 -17.37 -4.83 8.14
C LEU A 55 -18.63 -5.66 8.41
N SER A 56 -18.98 -6.61 7.52
CA SER A 56 -20.11 -7.52 7.68
C SER A 56 -19.88 -8.58 8.76
N SER A 57 -18.61 -8.87 9.08
CA SER A 57 -18.25 -9.87 10.07
C SER A 57 -17.70 -9.18 11.31
N THR A 58 -18.34 -9.40 12.46
CA THR A 58 -17.77 -9.01 13.75
C THR A 58 -16.40 -9.67 13.84
N ALA A 59 -15.30 -8.90 13.91
CA ALA A 59 -13.95 -9.47 13.87
C ALA A 59 -13.62 -10.35 15.10
N TRP A 60 -14.43 -10.26 16.17
CA TRP A 60 -14.17 -10.85 17.48
C TRP A 60 -14.51 -12.36 17.63
N PRO A 61 -15.58 -12.93 17.03
CA PRO A 61 -15.94 -14.34 17.22
C PRO A 61 -15.16 -15.33 16.34
N HIS A 62 -14.31 -14.86 15.42
CA HIS A 62 -13.52 -15.73 14.54
C HIS A 62 -12.13 -16.10 15.11
N TRP A 63 -11.68 -15.42 16.17
CA TRP A 63 -10.38 -15.62 16.82
C TRP A 63 -10.47 -16.28 18.21
N VAL A 64 -11.67 -16.72 18.60
CA VAL A 64 -11.93 -17.58 19.77
C VAL A 64 -12.25 -18.99 19.30
#